data_AF-A0A6N3HXT0-F1
#
_entry.id   AF-A0A6N3HXT0-F1
#
_cell.length_a   1.000
_cell.length_b   1.000
_cell.length_c   1.000
_cell.angle_alpha   90.00
_cell.angle_beta   90.00
_cell.angle_gamma   90.00
#
_symmetry.space_group_name_H-M   'P 1'
#
loop_
_entity.id
_entity.type
_entity.pdbx_description
1 polymer ?
#
loop_
_entity_poly.entity_id
_entity_poly.type
_entity_poly.pdbx_seq_one_letter_code
_entity_poly.pdbx_strand_id
1 'polypeptide(L)'
;MKEKSYMLALPGEQEPEGRMEVLRRLKNAPDFKVVTADTEDEGSLELTVEYKGNRYRALLYPTGFELPEFYRCQHLFPDVDIEVMERAESGLAVEMMFGEDALDSYHLQLKLIHAVLPDAVAVLDDSSEKILSGHWVALAAVSSVPPAPRYIYTAQAVSGEEEIVWLHTHGLNRCGISELEVLNSTKDTYNSHYNVLETMANRLLELEEPLEPEEPLYLARLTDRAALVTTLVPWKEAVELYDDDMLGGKGDRAEGHNGNTSVIFTYPSKAGYEEGNYSPLSHYDEILGNNPIYWISTPETERMKALAVERVSYMLRAMEVKENHILVKVGLTIDEEYQEDNNTKEHIWFELLEAQDGKFTAKLTQEPYYVSGMHQDDIGTYTYDDLTDWIIFTPERRITPDDVYIMDL
;
A
#
# COMPACT_ATOMS: atom_id res chain seq x y z
N MET A 1 -4.50 -4.12 -20.74
CA MET A 1 -5.07 -2.77 -21.01
C MET A 1 -5.33 -2.16 -19.65
N LYS A 2 -4.94 -0.91 -19.42
CA LYS A 2 -5.13 -0.25 -18.12
C LYS A 2 -6.61 -0.11 -17.80
N GLU A 3 -7.01 -0.56 -16.64
CA GLU A 3 -8.40 -0.49 -16.17
C GLU A 3 -8.70 0.86 -15.53
N LYS A 4 -9.99 1.22 -15.45
CA LYS A 4 -10.41 2.44 -14.75
C LYS A 4 -10.46 2.14 -13.25
N SER A 5 -9.94 3.05 -12.43
CA SER A 5 -10.15 3.00 -10.99
C SER A 5 -11.60 3.35 -10.67
N TYR A 6 -12.22 2.57 -9.79
CA TYR A 6 -13.58 2.77 -9.33
C TYR A 6 -13.60 2.76 -7.80
N MET A 7 -14.13 3.82 -7.21
CA MET A 7 -14.38 3.91 -5.77
C MET A 7 -15.80 4.39 -5.52
N LEU A 8 -16.46 3.84 -4.50
CA LEU A 8 -17.80 4.22 -4.08
C LEU A 8 -17.76 4.75 -2.64
N ALA A 9 -18.05 6.03 -2.47
CA ALA A 9 -18.10 6.67 -1.16
C ALA A 9 -19.52 6.64 -0.59
N LEU A 10 -19.67 6.15 0.63
CA LEU A 10 -20.95 6.11 1.34
C LEU A 10 -21.11 7.37 2.21
N PRO A 11 -22.20 8.14 2.03
CA PRO A 11 -22.44 9.34 2.82
C PRO A 11 -22.73 9.00 4.28
N GLY A 12 -22.42 9.93 5.18
CA GLY A 12 -22.90 9.87 6.56
C GLY A 12 -24.38 10.23 6.66
N GLU A 13 -24.85 10.45 7.90
CA GLU A 13 -26.25 10.82 8.15
C GLU A 13 -26.56 12.31 7.86
N GLN A 14 -25.57 13.11 7.46
CA GLN A 14 -25.82 14.53 7.17
C GLN A 14 -26.66 14.67 5.90
N GLU A 15 -27.53 15.69 5.86
CA GLU A 15 -28.32 15.94 4.66
C GLU A 15 -27.38 16.18 3.45
N PRO A 16 -27.62 15.53 2.31
CA PRO A 16 -26.80 15.72 1.13
C PRO A 16 -26.76 17.20 0.75
N GLU A 17 -25.55 17.73 0.68
CA GLU A 17 -25.41 19.14 0.36
C GLU A 17 -25.77 19.44 -1.10
N GLY A 18 -26.23 20.67 -1.34
CA GLY A 18 -26.53 21.13 -2.68
C GLY A 18 -25.30 21.19 -3.58
N ARG A 19 -25.48 20.88 -4.87
CA ARG A 19 -24.44 20.88 -5.91
C ARG A 19 -23.53 22.12 -5.94
N MET A 20 -24.06 23.31 -5.66
CA MET A 20 -23.24 24.53 -5.61
C MET A 20 -22.16 24.48 -4.54
N GLU A 21 -22.45 23.86 -3.40
CA GLU A 21 -21.53 23.74 -2.27
C GLU A 21 -20.43 22.72 -2.58
N VAL A 22 -20.80 21.58 -3.15
CA VAL A 22 -19.84 20.59 -3.69
C VAL A 22 -18.88 21.23 -4.69
N LEU A 23 -19.39 21.98 -5.68
CA LEU A 23 -18.55 22.69 -6.65
C LEU A 23 -17.68 23.76 -6.00
N ARG A 24 -18.17 24.41 -4.94
CA ARG A 24 -17.41 25.39 -4.16
C ARG A 24 -16.24 24.72 -3.44
N ARG A 25 -16.45 23.57 -2.79
CA ARG A 25 -15.37 22.81 -2.14
C ARG A 25 -14.32 22.35 -3.16
N LEU A 26 -14.76 21.70 -4.24
CA LEU A 26 -13.87 21.25 -5.31
C LEU A 26 -12.98 22.39 -5.86
N LYS A 27 -13.55 23.58 -6.10
CA LYS A 27 -12.78 24.75 -6.59
C LYS A 27 -11.84 25.36 -5.57
N ASN A 28 -12.10 25.18 -4.28
CA ASN A 28 -11.29 25.75 -3.19
C ASN A 28 -10.40 24.69 -2.51
N ALA A 29 -10.34 23.47 -3.04
CA ALA A 29 -9.43 22.45 -2.55
C ALA A 29 -7.98 22.96 -2.69
N PRO A 30 -7.15 22.83 -1.65
CA PRO A 30 -5.81 23.43 -1.64
C PRO A 30 -4.81 22.70 -2.54
N ASP A 31 -5.00 21.40 -2.75
CA ASP A 31 -3.96 20.52 -3.32
C ASP A 31 -4.07 20.32 -4.82
N PHE A 32 -5.26 20.52 -5.39
CA PHE A 32 -5.53 20.30 -6.81
C PHE A 32 -6.34 21.46 -7.38
N LYS A 33 -6.29 21.61 -8.70
CA LYS A 33 -7.01 22.66 -9.42
C LYS A 33 -8.01 22.08 -10.38
N VAL A 34 -9.29 22.38 -10.17
CA VAL A 34 -10.35 22.07 -11.14
C VAL A 34 -10.21 22.98 -12.36
N VAL A 35 -9.99 22.38 -13.53
CA VAL A 35 -9.90 23.06 -14.83
C VAL A 35 -11.28 23.20 -15.46
N THR A 36 -12.03 22.09 -15.51
CA THR A 36 -13.42 22.06 -15.96
C THR A 36 -14.25 21.18 -15.03
N ALA A 37 -15.53 21.49 -14.95
CA ALA A 37 -16.53 20.78 -14.17
C ALA A 37 -17.83 20.81 -14.96
N ASP A 38 -17.99 19.80 -15.79
CA ASP A 38 -19.06 19.69 -16.78
C ASP A 38 -20.09 18.67 -16.29
N THR A 39 -21.35 18.87 -16.67
CA THR A 39 -22.41 17.90 -16.35
C THR A 39 -23.02 17.42 -17.63
N GLU A 40 -22.72 16.16 -17.96
CA GLU A 40 -23.25 15.49 -19.14
C GLU A 40 -24.74 15.15 -18.94
N ASP A 41 -25.14 14.68 -17.74
CA ASP A 41 -26.51 14.27 -17.41
C ASP A 41 -27.02 14.81 -16.06
N GLU A 42 -28.31 14.61 -15.74
CA GLU A 42 -28.87 14.91 -14.42
C GLU A 42 -28.25 14.00 -13.35
N GLY A 43 -27.26 14.53 -12.62
CA GLY A 43 -26.66 13.87 -11.45
C GLY A 43 -25.20 13.43 -11.64
N SER A 44 -24.66 13.43 -12.85
CA SER A 44 -23.23 13.16 -13.09
C SER A 44 -22.42 14.45 -13.18
N LEU A 45 -21.14 14.36 -12.80
CA LEU A 45 -20.16 15.44 -12.84
C LEU A 45 -18.85 14.92 -13.42
N GLU A 46 -18.47 15.41 -14.60
CA GLU A 46 -17.17 15.17 -15.20
C GLU A 46 -16.22 16.30 -14.80
N LEU A 47 -15.09 15.92 -14.21
CA LEU A 47 -14.05 16.84 -13.75
C LEU A 47 -12.80 16.65 -14.58
N THR A 48 -12.25 17.75 -15.09
CA THR A 48 -10.82 17.79 -15.47
C THR A 48 -10.05 18.50 -14.37
N VAL A 49 -9.06 17.83 -13.80
CA VAL A 49 -8.32 18.30 -12.62
C VAL A 49 -6.82 18.29 -12.90
N GLU A 50 -6.12 19.32 -12.45
CA GLU A 50 -4.66 19.40 -12.46
C GLU A 50 -4.11 19.12 -11.06
N TYR A 51 -3.21 18.15 -10.94
CA TYR A 51 -2.59 17.74 -9.68
C TYR A 51 -1.13 17.34 -9.94
N LYS A 52 -0.20 17.91 -9.18
CA LYS A 52 1.26 17.67 -9.30
C LYS A 52 1.79 17.74 -10.75
N GLY A 53 1.28 18.70 -11.53
CA GLY A 53 1.71 18.92 -12.93
C GLY A 53 1.04 18.03 -13.97
N ASN A 54 0.23 17.05 -13.55
CA ASN A 54 -0.50 16.14 -14.43
C ASN A 54 -1.99 16.51 -14.51
N ARG A 55 -2.64 16.12 -15.61
CA ARG A 55 -4.09 16.31 -15.80
C ARG A 55 -4.83 15.00 -15.76
N TYR A 56 -5.88 14.97 -14.96
CA TYR A 56 -6.73 13.81 -14.72
C TYR A 56 -8.16 14.11 -15.14
N ARG A 57 -8.88 13.06 -15.52
CA ARG A 57 -10.33 13.09 -15.72
C ARG A 57 -10.99 12.18 -14.72
N ALA A 58 -11.94 12.71 -13.98
CA ALA A 58 -12.75 11.96 -13.03
C ALA A 58 -14.23 12.10 -13.38
N LEU A 59 -14.99 11.02 -13.23
CA LEU A 59 -16.43 11.00 -13.40
C LEU A 59 -17.07 10.65 -12.05
N LEU A 60 -17.97 11.52 -11.60
CA LEU A 60 -18.66 11.37 -10.33
C LEU A 60 -20.16 11.24 -10.57
N TYR A 61 -20.82 10.27 -9.93
CA TYR A 61 -22.27 10.08 -10.08
C TYR A 61 -22.84 9.24 -8.93
N PRO A 62 -24.11 9.45 -8.53
CA PRO A 62 -24.77 8.59 -7.56
C PRO A 62 -25.05 7.22 -8.16
N THR A 63 -24.89 6.17 -7.37
CA THR A 63 -25.22 4.80 -7.77
C THR A 63 -25.81 4.03 -6.60
N GLY A 64 -26.56 2.97 -6.91
CA GLY A 64 -27.04 2.02 -5.91
C GLY A 64 -25.88 1.31 -5.23
N PHE A 65 -26.09 0.91 -3.98
CA PHE A 65 -25.11 0.23 -3.16
C PHE A 65 -25.73 -0.99 -2.48
N GLU A 66 -25.00 -2.10 -2.52
CA GLU A 66 -25.22 -3.27 -1.69
C GLU A 66 -23.86 -3.67 -1.11
N LEU A 67 -23.82 -3.96 0.20
CA LEU A 67 -22.58 -4.31 0.87
C LEU A 67 -22.03 -5.64 0.32
N PRO A 68 -20.82 -5.66 -0.28
CA PRO A 68 -20.26 -6.88 -0.84
C PRO A 68 -19.84 -7.87 0.25
N GLU A 69 -20.18 -9.16 0.09
CA GLU A 69 -19.89 -10.19 1.10
C GLU A 69 -18.38 -10.47 1.28
N PHE A 70 -17.58 -10.35 0.21
CA PHE A 70 -16.18 -10.79 0.19
C PHE A 70 -15.16 -9.67 0.26
N TYR A 71 -15.61 -8.41 0.38
CA TYR A 71 -14.67 -7.29 0.43
C TYR A 71 -13.93 -7.25 1.75
N ARG A 72 -12.62 -6.99 1.68
CA ARG A 72 -11.78 -6.91 2.87
C ARG A 72 -12.01 -5.57 3.58
N CYS A 73 -12.48 -5.62 4.82
CA CYS A 73 -12.45 -4.46 5.69
C CYS A 73 -11.01 -4.17 6.11
N GLN A 74 -10.42 -3.09 5.59
CA GLN A 74 -9.00 -2.78 5.76
C GLN A 74 -8.71 -2.04 7.08
N HIS A 75 -9.73 -1.41 7.64
CA HIS A 75 -9.63 -0.41 8.69
C HIS A 75 -10.56 -0.74 9.85
N LEU A 76 -10.25 -0.21 11.03
CA LEU A 76 -11.22 -0.16 12.13
C LEU A 76 -12.33 0.84 11.76
N PHE A 77 -13.57 0.45 12.03
CA PHE A 77 -14.75 1.31 11.96
C PHE A 77 -15.40 1.40 13.35
N PRO A 78 -15.87 2.59 13.76
CA PRO A 78 -16.74 2.71 14.92
C PRO A 78 -18.13 2.10 14.61
N ASP A 79 -18.82 1.59 15.64
CA ASP A 79 -20.12 0.92 15.48
C ASP A 79 -21.15 1.79 14.74
N VAL A 80 -21.12 3.10 14.95
CA VAL A 80 -22.03 4.05 14.27
C VAL A 80 -21.84 4.07 12.76
N ASP A 81 -20.60 3.97 12.28
CA ASP A 81 -20.30 3.96 10.84
C ASP A 81 -20.71 2.62 10.21
N ILE A 82 -20.57 1.52 10.97
CA ILE A 82 -21.02 0.19 10.54
C ILE A 82 -22.54 0.20 10.36
N GLU A 83 -23.29 0.75 11.32
CA GLU A 83 -24.76 0.85 11.19
C GLU A 83 -25.20 1.70 9.99
N VAL A 84 -24.50 2.79 9.68
CA VAL A 84 -24.79 3.62 8.51
C VAL A 84 -24.47 2.85 7.22
N MET A 85 -23.31 2.19 7.16
CA MET A 85 -22.91 1.38 6.02
C MET A 85 -23.89 0.23 5.75
N GLU A 86 -24.35 -0.49 6.77
CA GLU A 86 -25.32 -1.58 6.65
C GLU A 86 -26.70 -1.14 6.14
N ARG A 87 -27.06 0.13 6.37
CA ARG A 87 -28.35 0.72 5.95
C ARG A 87 -28.25 1.49 4.63
N ALA A 88 -27.05 1.73 4.12
CA ALA A 88 -26.87 2.49 2.90
C ALA A 88 -27.44 1.72 1.70
N GLU A 89 -28.24 2.40 0.88
CA GLU A 89 -28.79 1.85 -0.38
C GLU A 89 -28.15 2.52 -1.61
N SER A 90 -27.36 3.57 -1.40
CA SER A 90 -26.69 4.32 -2.46
C SER A 90 -25.43 5.00 -1.96
N GLY A 91 -24.54 5.33 -2.89
CA GLY A 91 -23.32 6.08 -2.64
C GLY A 91 -22.94 6.94 -3.83
N LEU A 92 -21.81 7.64 -3.71
CA LEU A 92 -21.21 8.43 -4.77
C LEU A 92 -20.05 7.67 -5.40
N ALA A 93 -20.23 7.21 -6.65
CA ALA A 93 -19.17 6.65 -7.44
C ALA A 93 -18.20 7.77 -7.87
N VAL A 94 -16.90 7.49 -7.77
CA VAL A 94 -15.82 8.33 -8.25
C VAL A 94 -14.90 7.46 -9.10
N GLU A 95 -14.97 7.65 -10.41
CA GLU A 95 -14.17 6.91 -11.37
C GLU A 95 -13.01 7.76 -11.89
N MET A 96 -11.84 7.14 -12.08
CA MET A 96 -10.67 7.85 -12.60
C MET A 96 -9.74 6.91 -13.37
N MET A 97 -9.23 7.37 -14.52
CA MET A 97 -8.09 6.70 -15.17
C MET A 97 -6.79 7.17 -14.49
N PHE A 98 -5.98 6.24 -13.98
CA PHE A 98 -4.73 6.60 -13.34
C PHE A 98 -3.71 7.11 -14.36
N GLY A 99 -2.92 8.10 -13.95
CA GLY A 99 -1.76 8.59 -14.69
C GLY A 99 -0.57 7.64 -14.58
N GLU A 100 0.61 8.11 -14.96
CA GLU A 100 1.86 7.34 -14.86
C GLU A 100 2.21 7.05 -13.40
N ASP A 101 2.10 8.06 -12.51
CA ASP A 101 2.28 7.88 -11.07
C ASP A 101 0.99 7.35 -10.42
N ALA A 102 1.04 6.09 -9.98
CA ALA A 102 -0.07 5.40 -9.37
C ALA A 102 -0.43 5.92 -7.97
N LEU A 103 0.58 6.34 -7.19
CA LEU A 103 0.39 6.87 -5.83
C LEU A 103 -0.29 8.24 -5.88
N ASP A 104 0.16 9.11 -6.77
CA ASP A 104 -0.44 10.42 -6.99
C ASP A 104 -1.88 10.30 -7.50
N SER A 105 -2.12 9.36 -8.41
CA SER A 105 -3.48 9.07 -8.90
C SER A 105 -4.40 8.60 -7.78
N TYR A 106 -3.96 7.62 -6.98
CA TYR A 106 -4.73 7.12 -5.84
C TYR A 106 -5.01 8.23 -4.82
N HIS A 107 -3.98 9.02 -4.48
CA HIS A 107 -4.12 10.13 -3.54
C HIS A 107 -5.08 11.21 -4.03
N LEU A 108 -5.02 11.55 -5.32
CA LEU A 108 -5.98 12.49 -5.93
C LEU A 108 -7.41 11.97 -5.84
N GLN A 109 -7.64 10.67 -6.10
CA GLN A 109 -8.99 10.10 -6.02
C GLN A 109 -9.57 10.22 -4.60
N LEU A 110 -8.76 9.94 -3.57
CA LEU A 110 -9.16 10.15 -2.17
C LEU A 110 -9.42 11.64 -1.86
N LYS A 111 -8.57 12.55 -2.37
CA LYS A 111 -8.76 14.00 -2.23
C LYS A 111 -10.06 14.48 -2.89
N LEU A 112 -10.42 13.93 -4.05
CA LEU A 112 -11.68 14.24 -4.74
C LEU A 112 -12.88 13.73 -3.94
N ILE A 113 -12.81 12.49 -3.45
CA ILE A 113 -13.86 11.91 -2.59
C ILE A 113 -14.08 12.80 -1.37
N HIS A 114 -13.03 13.11 -0.62
CA HIS A 114 -13.13 13.93 0.58
C HIS A 114 -13.61 15.37 0.29
N ALA A 115 -13.20 15.95 -0.84
CA ALA A 115 -13.65 17.28 -1.23
C ALA A 115 -15.15 17.32 -1.59
N VAL A 116 -15.69 16.23 -2.13
CA VAL A 116 -17.12 16.15 -2.48
C VAL A 116 -17.96 15.72 -1.29
N LEU A 117 -17.52 14.70 -0.58
CA LEU A 117 -18.23 14.04 0.51
C LEU A 117 -17.32 13.95 1.76
N PRO A 118 -17.14 15.07 2.47
CA PRO A 118 -16.21 15.15 3.60
C PRO A 118 -16.65 14.32 4.82
N ASP A 119 -17.93 13.98 4.92
CA ASP A 119 -18.56 13.20 5.96
C ASP A 119 -18.78 11.73 5.56
N ALA A 120 -18.08 11.25 4.53
CA ALA A 120 -18.15 9.84 4.14
C ALA A 120 -17.81 8.94 5.34
N VAL A 121 -18.62 7.90 5.55
CA VAL A 121 -18.40 6.90 6.62
C VAL A 121 -17.53 5.74 6.15
N ALA A 122 -17.63 5.42 4.86
CA ALA A 122 -16.87 4.36 4.21
C ALA A 122 -16.59 4.71 2.76
N VAL A 123 -15.48 4.18 2.23
CA VAL A 123 -15.18 4.18 0.80
C VAL A 123 -14.85 2.76 0.38
N LEU A 124 -15.62 2.22 -0.56
CA LEU A 124 -15.31 0.96 -1.20
C LEU A 124 -14.38 1.24 -2.38
N ASP A 125 -13.25 0.58 -2.37
CA ASP A 125 -12.29 0.58 -3.47
C ASP A 125 -12.47 -0.72 -4.26
N ASP A 126 -13.50 -0.75 -5.11
CA ASP A 126 -13.91 -1.94 -5.87
C ASP A 126 -12.78 -2.47 -6.74
N SER A 127 -11.94 -1.59 -7.28
CA SER A 127 -10.79 -2.01 -8.09
C SER A 127 -9.81 -2.88 -7.32
N SER A 128 -9.77 -2.80 -5.99
CA SER A 128 -8.94 -3.64 -5.13
C SER A 128 -9.72 -4.41 -4.07
N GLU A 129 -11.05 -4.50 -4.22
CA GLU A 129 -11.94 -5.30 -3.37
C GLU A 129 -11.79 -5.06 -1.86
N LYS A 130 -11.70 -3.79 -1.46
CA LYS A 130 -11.57 -3.41 -0.04
C LYS A 130 -12.48 -2.28 0.38
N ILE A 131 -12.77 -2.23 1.68
CA ILE A 131 -13.55 -1.19 2.34
C ILE A 131 -12.61 -0.38 3.25
N LEU A 132 -12.62 0.93 3.06
CA LEU A 132 -11.80 1.91 3.77
C LEU A 132 -12.66 2.74 4.71
N SER A 133 -12.18 2.97 5.94
CA SER A 133 -12.82 3.91 6.87
C SER A 133 -12.85 5.32 6.30
N GLY A 134 -14.00 5.98 6.37
CA GLY A 134 -14.15 7.38 6.01
C GLY A 134 -13.24 8.31 6.79
N HIS A 135 -13.02 8.01 8.08
CA HIS A 135 -12.05 8.71 8.93
C HIS A 135 -10.61 8.58 8.40
N TRP A 136 -10.22 7.37 7.97
CA TRP A 136 -8.91 7.17 7.33
C TRP A 136 -8.82 7.91 6.00
N VAL A 137 -9.86 7.88 5.16
CA VAL A 137 -9.89 8.58 3.88
C VAL A 137 -9.75 10.08 4.08
N ALA A 138 -10.42 10.66 5.07
CA ALA A 138 -10.26 12.07 5.43
C ALA A 138 -8.81 12.39 5.83
N LEU A 139 -8.21 11.59 6.72
CA LEU A 139 -6.82 11.75 7.14
C LEU A 139 -5.84 11.65 5.95
N ALA A 140 -6.03 10.66 5.08
CA ALA A 140 -5.22 10.47 3.88
C ALA A 140 -5.40 11.59 2.86
N ALA A 141 -6.63 12.09 2.69
CA ALA A 141 -6.95 13.15 1.75
C ALA A 141 -6.34 14.50 2.15
N VAL A 142 -6.32 14.85 3.45
CA VAL A 142 -5.72 16.12 3.90
C VAL A 142 -4.19 16.07 4.02
N SER A 143 -3.60 14.87 4.00
CA SER A 143 -2.16 14.65 3.99
C SER A 143 -1.51 15.23 2.74
N SER A 144 -0.32 15.80 2.90
CA SER A 144 0.55 16.19 1.79
C SER A 144 1.30 14.99 1.20
N VAL A 145 1.42 13.92 1.98
CA VAL A 145 2.11 12.68 1.63
C VAL A 145 1.10 11.63 1.17
N PRO A 146 1.32 10.95 0.03
CA PRO A 146 0.41 9.91 -0.43
C PRO A 146 0.40 8.69 0.52
N PRO A 147 -0.70 7.91 0.55
CA PRO A 147 -0.75 6.63 1.24
C PRO A 147 0.34 5.66 0.77
N ALA A 148 0.66 4.66 1.59
CA ALA A 148 1.61 3.62 1.22
C ALA A 148 1.18 2.84 -0.05
N PRO A 149 2.11 2.36 -0.90
CA PRO A 149 1.80 1.60 -2.12
C PRO A 149 0.86 0.41 -1.91
N ARG A 150 0.96 -0.27 -0.76
CA ARG A 150 0.06 -1.37 -0.36
C ARG A 150 -1.42 -0.99 -0.32
N TYR A 151 -1.78 0.29 -0.28
CA TYR A 151 -3.18 0.74 -0.38
C TYR A 151 -3.71 0.75 -1.81
N ILE A 152 -2.87 0.54 -2.83
CA ILE A 152 -3.32 0.50 -4.23
C ILE A 152 -3.91 -0.87 -4.58
N TYR A 153 -3.48 -1.94 -3.93
CA TYR A 153 -3.97 -3.29 -4.21
C TYR A 153 -4.43 -3.98 -2.92
N THR A 154 -5.00 -5.16 -3.07
CA THR A 154 -5.23 -6.12 -2.00
C THR A 154 -4.62 -7.43 -2.43
N ALA A 155 -3.85 -8.06 -1.55
CA ALA A 155 -3.41 -9.43 -1.73
C ALA A 155 -4.32 -10.38 -0.96
N GLN A 156 -4.85 -11.38 -1.66
CA GLN A 156 -5.74 -12.41 -1.13
C GLN A 156 -5.01 -13.75 -1.10
N ALA A 157 -5.37 -14.58 -0.12
CA ALA A 157 -4.88 -15.94 0.03
C ALA A 157 -6.08 -16.89 0.01
N VAL A 158 -6.24 -17.63 -1.08
CA VAL A 158 -7.32 -18.59 -1.26
C VAL A 158 -6.77 -19.98 -0.98
N SER A 159 -7.49 -20.76 -0.19
CA SER A 159 -7.17 -22.17 0.10
C SER A 159 -8.43 -23.02 0.04
N GLY A 160 -8.33 -24.18 -0.61
CA GLY A 160 -9.40 -25.19 -0.64
C GLY A 160 -9.35 -26.17 0.54
N GLU A 161 -9.84 -27.39 0.33
CA GLU A 161 -9.71 -28.49 1.31
C GLU A 161 -8.27 -29.03 1.41
N GLU A 162 -7.46 -28.82 0.37
CA GLU A 162 -6.06 -29.21 0.33
C GLU A 162 -5.14 -28.21 1.06
N GLU A 163 -3.88 -28.58 1.27
CA GLU A 163 -2.87 -27.71 1.90
C GLU A 163 -2.31 -26.63 0.96
N ILE A 164 -2.85 -26.50 -0.25
CA ILE A 164 -2.43 -25.53 -1.27
C ILE A 164 -3.08 -24.17 -1.02
N VAL A 165 -2.26 -23.13 -1.09
CA VAL A 165 -2.66 -21.73 -1.02
C VAL A 165 -2.29 -21.04 -2.33
N TRP A 166 -3.27 -20.38 -2.94
CA TRP A 166 -3.08 -19.49 -4.07
C TRP A 166 -3.11 -18.05 -3.58
N LEU A 167 -2.02 -17.33 -3.83
CA LEU A 167 -1.94 -15.90 -3.56
C LEU A 167 -2.19 -15.13 -4.85
N HIS A 168 -3.04 -14.11 -4.81
CA HIS A 168 -3.21 -13.19 -5.93
C HIS A 168 -3.57 -11.77 -5.49
N THR A 169 -3.25 -10.79 -6.33
CA THR A 169 -3.61 -9.39 -6.10
C THR A 169 -4.89 -8.99 -6.83
N HIS A 170 -5.52 -7.92 -6.32
CA HIS A 170 -6.53 -7.13 -7.01
C HIS A 170 -6.16 -5.65 -6.91
N GLY A 171 -6.18 -4.93 -8.03
CA GLY A 171 -6.03 -3.48 -8.08
C GLY A 171 -4.76 -2.98 -8.74
N LEU A 172 -3.88 -3.86 -9.23
CA LEU A 172 -2.72 -3.46 -10.03
C LEU A 172 -3.10 -3.13 -11.48
N ASN A 173 -4.16 -3.75 -12.02
CA ASN A 173 -4.61 -3.51 -13.39
C ASN A 173 -5.00 -2.05 -13.66
N ARG A 174 -5.53 -1.32 -12.67
CA ARG A 174 -5.84 0.12 -12.81
C ARG A 174 -4.59 0.98 -12.94
N CYS A 175 -3.43 0.46 -12.56
CA CYS A 175 -2.12 1.10 -12.74
C CYS A 175 -1.48 0.74 -14.09
N GLY A 176 -2.01 -0.26 -14.80
CA GLY A 176 -1.43 -0.80 -16.03
C GLY A 176 -0.44 -1.94 -15.78
N ILE A 177 -0.38 -2.44 -14.54
CA ILE A 177 0.46 -3.57 -14.11
C ILE A 177 -0.44 -4.82 -14.09
N SER A 178 0.08 -5.99 -14.46
CA SER A 178 -0.68 -7.24 -14.30
C SER A 178 -0.95 -7.51 -12.82
N GLU A 179 -2.10 -8.11 -12.49
CA GLU A 179 -2.22 -8.73 -11.17
C GLU A 179 -1.11 -9.76 -10.98
N LEU A 180 -0.65 -9.88 -9.74
CA LEU A 180 0.44 -10.77 -9.38
C LEU A 180 -0.09 -11.99 -8.69
N GLU A 181 0.53 -13.13 -8.98
CA GLU A 181 0.16 -14.40 -8.37
C GLU A 181 1.36 -15.19 -7.87
N VAL A 182 1.14 -15.96 -6.82
CA VAL A 182 2.02 -17.07 -6.43
C VAL A 182 1.18 -18.33 -6.34
N LEU A 183 1.49 -19.29 -7.22
CA LEU A 183 0.84 -20.59 -7.26
C LEU A 183 1.57 -21.58 -6.35
N ASN A 184 0.85 -22.61 -5.92
CA ASN A 184 1.39 -23.75 -5.17
C ASN A 184 2.16 -23.35 -3.88
N SER A 185 1.64 -22.35 -3.14
CA SER A 185 2.10 -22.09 -1.77
C SER A 185 1.44 -23.10 -0.81
N THR A 186 1.94 -23.18 0.42
CA THR A 186 1.32 -23.99 1.48
C THR A 186 0.94 -23.15 2.68
N LYS A 187 0.20 -23.71 3.65
CA LYS A 187 -0.07 -23.03 4.93
C LYS A 187 1.19 -22.66 5.73
N ASP A 188 2.32 -23.31 5.45
CA ASP A 188 3.60 -23.00 6.08
C ASP A 188 4.38 -21.91 5.32
N THR A 189 4.23 -21.84 3.99
CA THR A 189 5.07 -20.96 3.14
C THR A 189 4.36 -19.70 2.64
N TYR A 190 3.03 -19.64 2.69
CA TYR A 190 2.26 -18.53 2.10
C TYR A 190 2.62 -17.16 2.67
N ASN A 191 2.98 -17.04 3.95
CA ASN A 191 3.38 -15.76 4.53
C ASN A 191 4.70 -15.25 3.93
N SER A 192 5.67 -16.13 3.73
CA SER A 192 6.94 -15.77 3.09
C SER A 192 6.75 -15.45 1.60
N HIS A 193 5.88 -16.18 0.91
CA HIS A 193 5.50 -15.88 -0.47
C HIS A 193 4.71 -14.56 -0.60
N TYR A 194 3.84 -14.25 0.37
CA TYR A 194 3.14 -12.98 0.45
C TYR A 194 4.13 -11.81 0.50
N ASN A 195 5.19 -11.91 1.30
CA ASN A 195 6.21 -10.84 1.37
C ASN A 195 6.92 -10.62 0.02
N VAL A 196 7.16 -11.70 -0.74
CA VAL A 196 7.71 -11.59 -2.11
C VAL A 196 6.72 -10.90 -3.04
N LEU A 197 5.44 -11.30 -3.00
CA LEU A 197 4.37 -10.72 -3.81
C LEU A 197 4.16 -9.23 -3.50
N GLU A 198 4.14 -8.86 -2.21
CA GLU A 198 3.99 -7.46 -1.76
C GLU A 198 5.20 -6.62 -2.20
N THR A 199 6.41 -7.15 -2.02
CA THR A 199 7.64 -6.47 -2.47
C THR A 199 7.64 -6.29 -3.99
N MET A 200 7.26 -7.32 -4.75
CA MET A 200 7.15 -7.25 -6.20
C MET A 200 6.14 -6.18 -6.64
N ALA A 201 4.93 -6.19 -6.06
CA ALA A 201 3.89 -5.21 -6.36
C ALA A 201 4.35 -3.78 -6.09
N ASN A 202 4.97 -3.53 -4.93
CA ASN A 202 5.48 -2.21 -4.58
C ASN A 202 6.60 -1.76 -5.54
N ARG A 203 7.50 -2.66 -5.93
CA ARG A 203 8.56 -2.35 -6.90
C ARG A 203 8.00 -1.99 -8.27
N LEU A 204 7.01 -2.76 -8.76
CA LEU A 204 6.40 -2.51 -10.06
C LEU A 204 5.67 -1.16 -10.13
N LEU A 205 5.07 -0.71 -9.01
CA LEU A 205 4.43 0.60 -8.91
C LEU A 205 5.41 1.78 -9.02
N GLU A 206 6.70 1.54 -8.81
CA GLU A 206 7.76 2.56 -8.83
C GLU A 206 8.60 2.54 -10.12
N LEU A 207 8.45 1.52 -10.97
CA LEU A 207 9.22 1.45 -12.20
C LEU A 207 8.77 2.54 -13.18
N GLU A 208 9.74 3.23 -13.79
CA GLU A 208 9.47 4.22 -14.84
C GLU A 208 8.94 3.55 -16.13
N GLU A 209 9.42 2.34 -16.41
CA GLU A 209 9.00 1.53 -17.54
C GLU A 209 8.40 0.20 -17.04
N PRO A 210 7.31 -0.30 -17.66
CA PRO A 210 6.75 -1.59 -17.29
C PRO A 210 7.79 -2.72 -17.41
N LEU A 211 7.83 -3.61 -16.42
CA LEU A 211 8.65 -4.82 -16.49
C LEU A 211 8.09 -5.75 -17.57
N GLU A 212 8.91 -6.11 -18.56
CA GLU A 212 8.50 -7.04 -19.61
C GLU A 212 8.44 -8.48 -19.08
N PRO A 213 7.61 -9.37 -19.66
CA PRO A 213 7.61 -10.79 -19.31
C PRO A 213 9.01 -11.40 -19.38
N GLU A 214 9.35 -12.24 -18.41
CA GLU A 214 10.67 -12.89 -18.25
C GLU A 214 11.85 -11.93 -17.99
N GLU A 215 11.61 -10.62 -17.88
CA GLU A 215 12.64 -9.67 -17.45
C GLU A 215 12.98 -9.86 -15.95
N PRO A 216 14.27 -9.86 -15.56
CA PRO A 216 14.66 -10.11 -14.18
C PRO A 216 14.52 -8.86 -13.32
N LEU A 217 13.96 -9.00 -12.13
CA LEU A 217 13.85 -7.95 -11.13
C LEU A 217 14.44 -8.40 -9.79
N TYR A 218 15.40 -7.65 -9.27
CA TYR A 218 15.93 -7.91 -7.92
C TYR A 218 14.93 -7.42 -6.85
N LEU A 219 14.63 -8.29 -5.88
CA LEU A 219 13.69 -7.99 -4.79
C LEU A 219 14.29 -8.06 -3.39
N ALA A 220 15.27 -8.94 -3.13
CA ALA A 220 15.76 -9.15 -1.77
C ALA A 220 17.16 -9.75 -1.72
N ARG A 221 17.85 -9.47 -0.62
CA ARG A 221 19.01 -10.26 -0.18
C ARG A 221 18.50 -11.41 0.68
N LEU A 222 18.69 -12.64 0.22
CA LEU A 222 18.28 -13.84 0.92
C LEU A 222 19.31 -14.27 1.96
N THR A 223 20.59 -14.24 1.59
CA THR A 223 21.75 -14.50 2.46
C THR A 223 22.93 -13.65 1.98
N ASP A 224 24.08 -13.72 2.66
CA ASP A 224 25.33 -13.08 2.20
C ASP A 224 25.80 -13.55 0.81
N ARG A 225 25.25 -14.66 0.30
CA ARG A 225 25.65 -15.27 -0.97
C ARG A 225 24.50 -15.47 -1.96
N ALA A 226 23.27 -15.15 -1.57
CA ALA A 226 22.09 -15.40 -2.37
C ALA A 226 21.18 -14.16 -2.43
N ALA A 227 20.72 -13.86 -3.64
CA ALA A 227 19.78 -12.80 -3.93
C ALA A 227 18.50 -13.41 -4.50
N LEU A 228 17.36 -12.80 -4.19
CA LEU A 228 16.09 -13.10 -4.82
C LEU A 228 15.95 -12.22 -6.06
N VAL A 229 16.14 -12.84 -7.22
CA VAL A 229 15.85 -12.24 -8.53
C VAL A 229 14.62 -12.92 -9.07
N THR A 230 13.54 -12.16 -9.25
CA THR A 230 12.25 -12.64 -9.73
C THR A 230 12.00 -12.25 -11.17
N THR A 231 10.92 -12.78 -11.74
CA THR A 231 10.37 -12.36 -13.02
C THR A 231 8.86 -12.63 -13.06
N LEU A 232 8.18 -12.12 -14.08
CA LEU A 232 6.76 -12.32 -14.33
C LEU A 232 6.56 -13.22 -15.54
N VAL A 233 5.77 -14.29 -15.35
CA VAL A 233 5.36 -15.19 -16.42
C VAL A 233 3.84 -15.06 -16.57
N PRO A 234 3.31 -14.72 -17.77
CA PRO A 234 1.87 -14.61 -17.99
C PRO A 234 1.15 -15.91 -17.59
N TRP A 235 -0.03 -15.79 -16.97
CA TRP A 235 -0.71 -16.97 -16.39
C TRP A 235 -0.90 -18.12 -17.38
N LYS A 236 -1.15 -17.82 -18.66
CA LYS A 236 -1.38 -18.82 -19.73
C LYS A 236 -0.20 -19.75 -19.94
N GLU A 237 1.01 -19.27 -19.69
CA GLU A 237 2.23 -20.06 -19.75
C GLU A 237 2.51 -20.69 -18.39
N ALA A 238 2.39 -19.91 -17.32
CA ALA A 238 2.68 -20.37 -15.97
C ALA A 238 1.87 -21.61 -15.57
N VAL A 239 0.57 -21.66 -15.87
CA VAL A 239 -0.30 -22.80 -15.50
C VAL A 239 0.04 -24.09 -16.24
N GLU A 240 0.78 -24.04 -17.36
CA GLU A 240 1.27 -25.25 -18.06
C GLU A 240 2.36 -26.00 -17.26
N LEU A 241 2.91 -25.36 -16.23
CA LEU A 241 3.95 -25.92 -15.35
C LEU A 241 3.39 -26.60 -14.09
N TYR A 242 2.07 -26.55 -13.89
CA TYR A 242 1.38 -27.11 -12.74
C TYR A 242 0.28 -28.09 -13.17
N ASP A 243 -0.24 -28.88 -12.22
CA ASP A 243 -1.38 -29.76 -12.49
C ASP A 243 -2.62 -28.94 -12.86
N ASP A 244 -3.35 -29.37 -13.90
CA ASP A 244 -4.50 -28.63 -14.45
C ASP A 244 -5.61 -28.39 -13.41
N ASP A 245 -5.79 -29.34 -12.49
CA ASP A 245 -6.80 -29.35 -11.42
C ASP A 245 -6.31 -28.74 -10.09
N MET A 246 -5.06 -28.25 -10.04
CA MET A 246 -4.52 -27.55 -8.86
C MET A 246 -5.28 -26.24 -8.61
N LEU A 247 -5.39 -25.81 -7.36
CA LEU A 247 -5.91 -24.49 -7.01
C LEU A 247 -5.09 -23.38 -7.71
N GLY A 248 -5.78 -22.49 -8.43
CA GLY A 248 -5.21 -21.47 -9.31
C GLY A 248 -4.72 -21.99 -10.67
N GLY A 249 -4.83 -23.29 -10.91
CA GLY A 249 -4.51 -23.98 -12.17
C GLY A 249 -5.55 -23.72 -13.27
N LYS A 250 -5.46 -24.46 -14.38
CA LYS A 250 -6.30 -24.22 -15.58
C LYS A 250 -7.79 -24.33 -15.31
N GLY A 251 -8.21 -25.21 -14.41
CA GLY A 251 -9.63 -25.38 -14.04
C GLY A 251 -10.27 -24.08 -13.54
N ASP A 252 -9.60 -23.40 -12.61
CA ASP A 252 -10.11 -22.17 -11.98
C ASP A 252 -10.17 -20.98 -12.96
N ARG A 253 -9.40 -21.02 -14.05
CA ARG A 253 -9.37 -19.97 -15.09
C ARG A 253 -10.62 -19.94 -15.96
N ALA A 254 -11.49 -20.94 -15.88
CA ALA A 254 -12.75 -20.95 -16.61
C ALA A 254 -13.77 -19.96 -16.03
N GLU A 255 -13.73 -19.75 -14.71
CA GLU A 255 -14.73 -18.97 -13.97
C GLU A 255 -14.23 -17.56 -13.60
N GLY A 256 -12.91 -17.35 -13.50
CA GLY A 256 -12.32 -16.06 -13.14
C GLY A 256 -10.81 -15.99 -13.32
N HIS A 257 -10.21 -14.85 -12.95
CA HIS A 257 -8.74 -14.65 -12.94
C HIS A 257 -8.02 -15.05 -14.24
N ASN A 258 -8.67 -14.90 -15.39
CA ASN A 258 -8.15 -15.24 -16.72
C ASN A 258 -7.82 -13.99 -17.56
N GLY A 259 -7.81 -12.83 -16.91
CA GLY A 259 -7.50 -11.53 -17.49
C GLY A 259 -6.01 -11.22 -17.53
N ASN A 260 -5.64 -9.98 -17.22
CA ASN A 260 -4.26 -9.51 -17.17
C ASN A 260 -3.62 -9.84 -15.82
N THR A 261 -3.04 -11.03 -15.73
CA THR A 261 -2.40 -11.56 -14.52
C THR A 261 -1.16 -12.39 -14.86
N SER A 262 -0.17 -12.33 -13.97
CA SER A 262 1.13 -12.96 -14.14
C SER A 262 1.57 -13.64 -12.85
N VAL A 263 2.21 -14.80 -12.98
CA VAL A 263 2.75 -15.57 -11.86
C VAL A 263 4.20 -15.16 -11.63
N ILE A 264 4.58 -14.98 -10.37
CA ILE A 264 5.95 -14.66 -9.98
C ILE A 264 6.79 -15.94 -10.02
N PHE A 265 7.87 -15.90 -10.80
CA PHE A 265 8.92 -16.91 -10.82
C PHE A 265 10.26 -16.31 -10.38
N THR A 266 11.29 -17.13 -10.24
CA THR A 266 12.65 -16.71 -9.89
C THR A 266 13.70 -17.26 -10.82
N TYR A 267 14.82 -16.55 -10.97
CA TYR A 267 16.04 -17.04 -11.61
C TYR A 267 17.08 -17.40 -10.53
N PRO A 268 17.31 -18.69 -10.23
CA PRO A 268 18.25 -19.10 -9.20
C PRO A 268 19.72 -18.83 -9.54
N SER A 269 20.03 -18.63 -10.82
CA SER A 269 21.39 -18.34 -11.28
C SER A 269 21.38 -17.49 -12.54
N LYS A 270 22.52 -16.80 -12.78
CA LYS A 270 22.72 -16.04 -14.01
C LYS A 270 22.63 -16.91 -15.27
N ALA A 271 23.17 -18.13 -15.24
CA ALA A 271 23.07 -19.08 -16.34
C ALA A 271 21.59 -19.45 -16.61
N GLY A 272 20.81 -19.64 -15.54
CA GLY A 272 19.36 -19.88 -15.66
C GLY A 272 18.66 -18.72 -16.38
N TYR A 273 18.96 -17.48 -16.02
CA TYR A 273 18.44 -16.31 -16.75
C TYR A 273 18.88 -16.27 -18.22
N GLU A 274 20.17 -16.44 -18.49
CA GLU A 274 20.73 -16.41 -19.87
C GLU A 274 20.14 -17.53 -20.77
N GLU A 275 19.64 -18.61 -20.17
CA GLU A 275 19.00 -19.75 -20.86
C GLU A 275 17.46 -19.70 -20.84
N GLY A 276 16.84 -18.73 -20.16
CA GLY A 276 15.37 -18.66 -19.99
C GLY A 276 14.79 -19.68 -18.99
N ASN A 277 15.64 -20.27 -18.15
CA ASN A 277 15.28 -21.28 -17.16
C ASN A 277 14.90 -20.64 -15.82
N TYR A 278 13.65 -20.20 -15.68
CA TYR A 278 13.08 -19.74 -14.41
C TYR A 278 12.55 -20.93 -13.56
N SER A 279 12.35 -20.71 -12.26
CA SER A 279 11.87 -21.71 -11.30
C SER A 279 10.77 -21.14 -10.40
N PRO A 280 9.83 -21.96 -9.89
CA PRO A 280 8.83 -21.50 -8.92
C PRO A 280 9.47 -20.91 -7.66
N LEU A 281 8.75 -20.01 -6.96
CA LEU A 281 9.24 -19.42 -5.71
C LEU A 281 9.55 -20.47 -4.64
N SER A 282 8.88 -21.62 -4.66
CA SER A 282 9.13 -22.74 -3.74
C SER A 282 10.56 -23.28 -3.80
N HIS A 283 11.32 -22.96 -4.85
CA HIS A 283 12.77 -23.17 -4.89
C HIS A 283 13.50 -22.57 -3.68
N TYR A 284 12.96 -21.49 -3.11
CA TYR A 284 13.55 -20.75 -1.98
C TYR A 284 12.79 -20.89 -0.66
N ASP A 285 11.81 -21.81 -0.53
CA ASP A 285 10.97 -21.95 0.69
C ASP A 285 11.80 -21.99 1.98
N GLU A 286 12.82 -22.84 2.03
CA GLU A 286 13.68 -22.99 3.22
C GLU A 286 14.45 -21.71 3.57
N ILE A 287 14.80 -20.89 2.57
CA ILE A 287 15.60 -19.68 2.75
C ILE A 287 14.72 -18.47 3.05
N LEU A 288 13.56 -18.36 2.40
CA LEU A 288 12.59 -17.29 2.62
C LEU A 288 12.00 -17.32 4.05
N GLY A 289 12.02 -18.48 4.72
CA GLY A 289 11.68 -18.59 6.13
C GLY A 289 12.70 -17.97 7.11
N ASN A 290 13.91 -17.62 6.64
CA ASN A 290 15.03 -17.17 7.49
C ASN A 290 15.26 -15.64 7.45
N ASN A 291 14.18 -14.85 7.43
CA ASN A 291 14.20 -13.37 7.48
C ASN A 291 15.05 -12.71 6.37
N PRO A 292 14.66 -12.84 5.09
CA PRO A 292 15.30 -12.12 4.00
C PRO A 292 15.18 -10.59 4.18
N ILE A 293 16.14 -9.85 3.64
CA ILE A 293 16.13 -8.40 3.64
C ILE A 293 15.57 -7.94 2.29
N TYR A 294 14.29 -7.57 2.30
CA TYR A 294 13.61 -7.04 1.13
C TYR A 294 14.06 -5.63 0.80
N TRP A 295 14.09 -5.33 -0.50
CA TRP A 295 14.40 -4.02 -1.01
C TRP A 295 13.25 -3.04 -0.73
N ILE A 296 13.60 -1.88 -0.16
CA ILE A 296 12.74 -0.71 -0.09
C ILE A 296 13.45 0.40 -0.85
N SER A 297 12.73 1.10 -1.70
CA SER A 297 13.30 2.16 -2.53
C SER A 297 13.60 3.41 -1.71
N THR A 298 14.49 4.26 -2.24
CA THR A 298 14.73 5.60 -1.67
C THR A 298 13.45 6.46 -1.68
N PRO A 299 12.67 6.54 -2.78
CA PRO A 299 11.41 7.27 -2.77
C PRO A 299 10.41 6.80 -1.70
N GLU A 300 10.25 5.49 -1.49
CA GLU A 300 9.36 4.98 -0.45
C GLU A 300 9.88 5.30 0.95
N THR A 301 11.18 5.20 1.17
CA THR A 301 11.81 5.59 2.44
C THR A 301 11.57 7.07 2.75
N GLU A 302 11.70 7.95 1.75
CA GLU A 302 11.42 9.39 1.90
C GLU A 302 9.93 9.67 2.11
N ARG A 303 9.03 8.92 1.47
CA ARG A 303 7.58 9.01 1.70
C ARG A 303 7.24 8.62 3.15
N MET A 304 7.75 7.48 3.63
CA MET A 304 7.56 7.04 5.01
C MET A 304 8.04 8.09 6.02
N LYS A 305 9.24 8.63 5.80
CA LYS A 305 9.80 9.71 6.60
C LYS A 305 8.89 10.94 6.61
N ALA A 306 8.46 11.42 5.45
CA ALA A 306 7.59 12.57 5.35
C ALA A 306 6.28 12.36 6.10
N LEU A 307 5.66 11.18 5.98
CA LEU A 307 4.43 10.83 6.68
C LEU A 307 4.63 10.78 8.20
N ALA A 308 5.72 10.16 8.66
CA ALA A 308 6.05 10.05 10.07
C ALA A 308 6.23 11.43 10.72
N VAL A 309 6.91 12.34 10.02
CA VAL A 309 7.11 13.73 10.46
C VAL A 309 5.80 14.52 10.42
N GLU A 310 4.99 14.40 9.36
CA GLU A 310 3.69 15.08 9.25
C GLU A 310 2.77 14.70 10.43
N ARG A 311 2.85 13.44 10.88
CA ARG A 311 2.00 12.88 11.94
C ARG A 311 2.67 12.83 13.32
N VAL A 312 3.82 13.48 13.51
CA VAL A 312 4.57 13.44 14.78
C VAL A 312 3.76 13.94 15.98
N SER A 313 2.81 14.86 15.76
CA SER A 313 1.94 15.38 16.82
C SER A 313 1.12 14.28 17.51
N TYR A 314 0.72 13.23 16.77
CA TYR A 314 0.02 12.08 17.34
C TYR A 314 0.93 11.25 18.24
N MET A 315 2.16 11.00 17.80
CA MET A 315 3.18 10.32 18.61
C MET A 315 3.45 11.08 19.92
N LEU A 316 3.54 12.41 19.86
CA LEU A 316 3.73 13.24 21.07
C LEU A 316 2.53 13.17 22.02
N ARG A 317 1.29 13.20 21.50
CA ARG A 317 0.09 12.99 22.32
C ARG A 317 0.11 11.60 22.98
N ALA A 318 0.49 10.56 22.25
CA ALA A 318 0.55 9.20 22.76
C ALA A 318 1.61 9.02 23.86
N MET A 319 2.70 9.77 23.82
CA MET A 319 3.78 9.73 24.82
C MET A 319 3.31 10.23 26.20
N GLU A 320 2.25 11.05 26.27
CA GLU A 320 1.67 11.52 27.55
C GLU A 320 0.96 10.41 28.33
N VAL A 321 0.63 9.29 27.67
CA VAL A 321 -0.01 8.11 28.26
C VAL A 321 1.06 7.10 28.66
N LYS A 322 1.19 6.81 29.95
CA LYS A 322 2.31 6.03 30.51
C LYS A 322 2.29 4.55 30.12
N GLU A 323 1.13 4.04 29.79
CA GLU A 323 0.91 2.65 29.38
C GLU A 323 1.38 2.40 27.94
N ASN A 324 1.57 3.46 27.15
CA ASN A 324 2.06 3.34 25.79
C ASN A 324 3.56 3.08 25.76
N HIS A 325 3.97 2.19 24.88
CA HIS A 325 5.37 1.99 24.51
C HIS A 325 5.57 2.43 23.07
N ILE A 326 6.54 3.32 22.82
CA ILE A 326 6.73 3.95 21.51
C ILE A 326 8.10 3.58 20.96
N LEU A 327 8.13 3.08 19.74
CA LEU A 327 9.34 2.90 18.95
C LEU A 327 9.43 3.98 17.88
N VAL A 328 10.63 4.52 17.68
CA VAL A 328 10.95 5.46 16.59
C VAL A 328 12.05 4.87 15.72
N LYS A 329 11.91 4.97 14.41
CA LYS A 329 12.93 4.53 13.46
C LYS A 329 13.78 5.71 13.05
N VAL A 330 15.10 5.59 13.21
CA VAL A 330 16.05 6.68 12.97
C VAL A 330 16.98 6.31 11.82
N GLY A 331 17.22 7.24 10.90
CA GLY A 331 18.20 7.11 9.82
C GLY A 331 19.61 7.50 10.26
N LEU A 332 20.38 6.52 10.75
CA LEU A 332 21.76 6.70 11.20
C LEU A 332 22.72 6.79 10.01
N THR A 333 23.70 7.68 10.07
CA THR A 333 24.78 7.71 9.07
C THR A 333 25.67 6.49 9.25
N ILE A 334 25.87 5.72 8.18
CA ILE A 334 26.74 4.54 8.18
C ILE A 334 28.21 4.92 8.04
N ASP A 335 29.11 4.04 8.45
CA ASP A 335 30.56 4.26 8.37
C ASP A 335 31.01 4.44 6.91
N GLU A 336 32.02 5.28 6.67
CA GLU A 336 32.47 5.68 5.32
C GLU A 336 32.80 4.48 4.40
N GLU A 337 33.26 3.36 4.97
CA GLU A 337 33.61 2.15 4.20
C GLU A 337 32.40 1.40 3.63
N TYR A 338 31.20 1.64 4.16
CA TYR A 338 29.94 1.02 3.72
C TYR A 338 29.06 1.98 2.90
N GLN A 339 29.46 3.25 2.74
CA GLN A 339 28.69 4.23 1.99
C GLN A 339 28.76 3.98 0.48
N GLU A 340 27.60 3.99 -0.16
CA GLU A 340 27.42 3.98 -1.60
C GLU A 340 26.68 5.26 -2.04
N ASP A 341 26.77 5.64 -3.33
CA ASP A 341 26.21 6.91 -3.85
C ASP A 341 24.70 7.09 -3.54
N ASN A 342 23.96 5.99 -3.38
CA ASN A 342 22.52 5.95 -3.11
C ASN A 342 22.16 5.38 -1.73
N ASN A 343 23.15 5.02 -0.90
CA ASN A 343 22.92 4.44 0.41
C ASN A 343 23.96 4.95 1.42
N THR A 344 23.54 5.92 2.23
CA THR A 344 24.37 6.54 3.28
C THR A 344 23.78 6.35 4.67
N LYS A 345 22.64 5.66 4.78
CA LYS A 345 21.83 5.59 5.99
C LYS A 345 21.41 4.18 6.32
N GLU A 346 21.55 3.81 7.59
CA GLU A 346 20.94 2.62 8.16
C GLU A 346 19.72 3.06 8.98
N HIS A 347 18.55 2.49 8.66
CA HIS A 347 17.30 2.83 9.34
C HIS A 347 16.97 1.79 10.41
N ILE A 348 17.10 2.18 11.68
CA ILE A 348 17.03 1.25 12.82
C ILE A 348 16.08 1.75 13.91
N TRP A 349 15.47 0.81 14.65
CA TRP A 349 14.48 1.12 15.69
C TRP A 349 15.13 1.50 17.02
N PHE A 350 14.54 2.48 17.69
CA PHE A 350 14.87 2.93 19.03
C PHE A 350 13.59 2.98 19.89
N GLU A 351 13.72 2.68 21.19
CA GLU A 351 12.70 2.96 22.20
C GLU A 351 12.72 4.46 22.55
N LEU A 352 11.59 5.14 22.33
CA LEU A 352 11.45 6.56 22.65
C LEU A 352 11.41 6.76 24.18
N LEU A 353 12.27 7.64 24.69
CA LEU A 353 12.35 7.95 26.13
C LEU A 353 11.72 9.29 26.47
N GLU A 354 12.08 10.33 25.71
CA GLU A 354 11.62 11.70 25.93
C GLU A 354 11.56 12.44 24.59
N ALA A 355 10.63 13.39 24.42
CA ALA A 355 10.59 14.29 23.28
C ALA A 355 10.20 15.70 23.72
N GLN A 356 11.02 16.69 23.34
CA GLN A 356 10.80 18.10 23.65
C GLN A 356 11.51 18.99 22.63
N ASP A 357 10.96 20.18 22.37
CA ASP A 357 11.60 21.24 21.59
C ASP A 357 12.14 20.79 20.20
N GLY A 358 11.41 19.93 19.50
CA GLY A 358 11.78 19.43 18.16
C GLY A 358 12.85 18.34 18.16
N LYS A 359 13.18 17.79 19.33
CA LYS A 359 14.15 16.71 19.53
C LYS A 359 13.53 15.57 20.32
N PHE A 360 14.14 14.40 20.18
CA PHE A 360 13.80 13.25 21.01
C PHE A 360 15.05 12.50 21.46
N THR A 361 14.98 11.92 22.64
CA THR A 361 15.99 11.01 23.19
C THR A 361 15.43 9.60 23.12
N ALA A 362 16.21 8.67 22.58
CA ALA A 362 15.77 7.30 22.38
C ALA A 362 16.92 6.30 22.58
N LYS A 363 16.57 5.07 22.95
CA LYS A 363 17.49 3.98 23.25
C LYS A 363 17.46 2.92 22.16
N LEU A 364 18.61 2.56 21.60
CA LEU A 364 18.73 1.64 20.48
C LEU A 364 18.27 0.22 20.85
N THR A 365 17.39 -0.39 20.04
CA THR A 365 16.79 -1.70 20.37
C THR A 365 17.59 -2.91 19.89
N GLN A 366 18.52 -2.73 18.96
CA GLN A 366 19.27 -3.81 18.32
C GLN A 366 20.64 -3.33 17.82
N GLU A 367 21.55 -4.25 17.51
CA GLU A 367 22.87 -3.91 16.97
C GLU A 367 22.76 -3.36 15.53
N PRO A 368 23.42 -2.22 15.21
CA PRO A 368 23.54 -1.76 13.84
C PRO A 368 24.44 -2.67 13.01
N TYR A 369 24.18 -2.77 11.71
CA TYR A 369 25.02 -3.52 10.78
C TYR A 369 26.24 -2.73 10.31
N TYR A 370 26.10 -1.41 10.14
CA TYR A 370 27.08 -0.57 9.44
C TYR A 370 27.47 0.69 10.22
N VAL A 371 27.17 0.75 11.52
CA VAL A 371 27.50 1.89 12.40
C VAL A 371 28.33 1.37 13.58
N SER A 372 29.64 1.23 13.39
CA SER A 372 30.55 0.63 14.40
C SER A 372 30.64 1.40 15.72
N GLY A 373 30.28 2.68 15.71
CA GLY A 373 30.30 3.55 16.88
C GLY A 373 29.05 3.46 17.78
N MET A 374 28.09 2.60 17.46
CA MET A 374 26.85 2.43 18.22
C MET A 374 26.59 0.95 18.51
N HIS A 375 26.07 0.68 19.70
CA HIS A 375 25.72 -0.65 20.18
C HIS A 375 24.28 -0.68 20.70
N GLN A 376 23.69 -1.87 20.75
CA GLN A 376 22.42 -2.09 21.42
C GLN A 376 22.41 -1.45 22.83
N ASP A 377 21.27 -0.87 23.22
CA ASP A 377 21.05 -0.12 24.45
C ASP A 377 21.72 1.27 24.55
N ASP A 378 22.47 1.71 23.52
CA ASP A 378 22.97 3.08 23.47
C ASP A 378 21.84 4.10 23.41
N ILE A 379 22.01 5.22 24.13
CA ILE A 379 21.05 6.32 24.19
C ILE A 379 21.57 7.49 23.37
N GLY A 380 20.77 7.94 22.40
CA GLY A 380 21.08 9.08 21.55
C GLY A 380 19.98 10.14 21.61
N THR A 381 20.34 11.37 21.19
CA THR A 381 19.38 12.46 20.98
C THR A 381 19.38 12.84 19.50
N TYR A 382 18.18 12.91 18.92
CA TYR A 382 17.93 13.08 17.50
C TYR A 382 16.91 14.21 17.25
N THR A 383 16.79 14.66 16.01
CA THR A 383 15.73 15.60 15.60
C THR A 383 14.65 14.87 14.80
N TYR A 384 13.50 15.50 14.59
CA TYR A 384 12.48 14.94 13.69
C TYR A 384 12.95 14.82 12.23
N ASP A 385 14.05 15.47 11.84
CA ASP A 385 14.65 15.26 10.51
C ASP A 385 15.36 13.90 10.40
N ASP A 386 15.72 13.28 11.53
CA ASP A 386 16.32 11.93 11.59
C ASP A 386 15.24 10.83 11.68
N LEU A 387 14.01 11.20 12.01
CA LEU A 387 12.85 10.31 12.14
C LEU A 387 12.43 9.80 10.76
N THR A 388 12.27 8.48 10.63
CA THR A 388 11.92 7.83 9.36
C THR A 388 10.65 7.01 9.46
N ASP A 389 10.26 6.59 10.66
CA ASP A 389 8.99 5.96 10.98
C ASP A 389 8.78 5.96 12.50
N TRP A 390 7.58 5.64 12.97
CA TRP A 390 7.30 5.38 14.39
C TRP A 390 6.19 4.35 14.58
N ILE A 391 6.15 3.72 15.75
CA ILE A 391 5.11 2.76 16.13
C ILE A 391 4.72 3.04 17.58
N ILE A 392 3.43 3.15 17.84
CA ILE A 392 2.85 3.25 19.17
C ILE A 392 2.24 1.89 19.51
N PHE A 393 2.70 1.26 20.59
CA PHE A 393 2.07 0.10 21.20
C PHE A 393 1.23 0.58 22.38
N THR A 394 -0.10 0.52 22.22
CA THR A 394 -1.05 0.69 23.32
C THR A 394 -1.34 -0.68 23.96
N PRO A 395 -2.01 -0.73 25.12
CA PRO A 395 -2.45 -2.01 25.70
C PRO A 395 -3.35 -2.84 24.77
N GLU A 396 -4.09 -2.19 23.87
CA GLU A 396 -5.07 -2.82 22.99
C GLU A 396 -4.54 -3.12 21.60
N ARG A 397 -3.60 -2.31 21.08
CA ARG A 397 -3.19 -2.41 19.66
C ARG A 397 -1.85 -1.73 19.36
N ARG A 398 -1.35 -2.03 18.16
CA ARG A 398 -0.28 -1.30 17.49
C ARG A 398 -0.88 -0.22 16.58
N ILE A 399 -0.30 0.98 16.60
CA ILE A 399 -0.67 2.13 15.76
C ILE A 399 0.61 2.64 15.07
N THR A 400 0.53 2.96 13.79
CA THR A 400 1.60 3.51 12.95
C THR A 400 1.16 4.86 12.37
N PRO A 401 2.03 5.61 11.66
CA PRO A 401 1.59 6.80 10.95
C PRO A 401 0.37 6.53 10.07
N ASP A 402 0.33 5.43 9.32
CA ASP A 402 -0.74 5.12 8.35
C ASP A 402 -2.14 5.01 8.98
N ASP A 403 -2.26 4.41 10.16
CA ASP A 403 -3.55 4.08 10.81
C ASP A 403 -3.85 4.95 12.04
N VAL A 404 -3.12 6.05 12.21
CA VAL A 404 -3.23 6.93 13.38
C VAL A 404 -4.59 7.62 13.55
N TYR A 405 -5.44 7.61 12.52
CA TYR A 405 -6.83 8.08 12.60
C TYR A 405 -7.61 7.39 13.74
N ILE A 406 -7.21 6.16 14.11
CA ILE A 406 -7.79 5.39 15.21
C ILE A 406 -7.73 6.14 16.55
N MET A 407 -6.75 7.03 16.73
CA MET A 407 -6.62 7.85 17.94
C MET A 407 -7.68 8.94 18.07
N ASP A 408 -8.39 9.26 16.97
CA ASP A 408 -9.43 10.28 16.94
C ASP A 408 -10.85 9.68 16.81
N LEU A 409 -10.98 8.35 16.93
CA LEU A 409 -12.27 7.63 16.91
C LEU A 409 -13.02 7.67 18.23
#